data_AF-A0A6U2BF68-F1
#
_entry.id   AF-A0A6U2BF68-F1
#
_cell.length_a   1.000
_cell.length_b   1.000
_cell.length_c   1.000
_cell.angle_alpha   90.00
_cell.angle_beta   90.00
_cell.angle_gamma   90.00
#
_symmetry.space_group_name_H-M   'P 1'
#
loop_
_entity.id
_entity.type
_entity.pdbx_description
1 polymer ?
#
loop_
_entity_poly.entity_id
_entity_poly.type
_entity_poly.pdbx_seq_one_letter_code
_entity_poly.pdbx_strand_id
1 'polypeptide(L)'
;VVVGIVSSLRVGDDMMARLMTLDPRRKVDRSQYSDPSMPEHPGAVLTQHVALRGMQVGSILGCLAFAPVQWVRKGRKEALFKTVMPRVGATGLLLGGAASSCMLLGLAAYAPDDGKKPPWTDAGVDDRAYRLTKNEFVEKMNDMVCAGAMAGLVAGRSQASRGFFGHISMGMAWSTVACAFVYAGIPAIRAKWPEAKKALEDQGVDLSFLSVDQKSASSPPAQKTK
;
A
#
# COMPACT_ATOMS: atom_id res chain seq x y z
N VAL A 1 -37.25 24.56 -5.22
CA VAL A 1 -36.93 23.94 -3.90
C VAL A 1 -37.37 22.48 -3.85
N VAL A 2 -38.62 22.12 -4.14
CA VAL A 2 -39.12 20.73 -4.12
C VAL A 2 -38.37 19.77 -5.07
N VAL A 3 -38.01 20.21 -6.29
CA VAL A 3 -37.22 19.41 -7.25
C VAL A 3 -35.79 19.10 -6.74
N GLY A 4 -35.19 20.00 -5.95
CA GLY A 4 -33.87 19.76 -5.34
C GLY A 4 -33.89 18.77 -4.17
N ILE A 5 -35.01 18.71 -3.43
CA ILE A 5 -35.20 17.77 -2.31
C ILE A 5 -35.42 16.34 -2.84
N VAL A 6 -36.20 16.18 -3.91
CA VAL A 6 -36.45 14.85 -4.53
C VAL A 6 -35.18 14.30 -5.19
N SER A 7 -34.36 15.14 -5.83
CA SER A 7 -33.05 14.70 -6.37
C SER A 7 -32.06 14.32 -5.27
N SER A 8 -32.08 15.01 -4.12
CA SER A 8 -31.20 14.66 -2.99
C SER A 8 -31.60 13.34 -2.32
N LEU A 9 -32.89 13.01 -2.29
CA LEU A 9 -33.38 11.73 -1.74
C LEU A 9 -33.03 10.54 -2.65
N ARG A 10 -33.13 10.67 -3.98
CA ARG A 10 -32.72 9.60 -4.91
C ARG A 10 -31.23 9.30 -4.90
N VAL A 11 -30.39 10.30 -4.66
CA VAL A 11 -28.94 10.11 -4.50
C VAL A 11 -28.64 9.31 -3.23
N GLY A 12 -29.44 9.47 -2.17
CA GLY A 12 -29.28 8.73 -0.92
C GLY A 12 -29.50 7.22 -1.08
N ASP A 13 -30.60 6.82 -1.73
CA ASP A 13 -30.94 5.40 -1.89
C ASP A 13 -29.96 4.66 -2.81
N ASP A 14 -29.55 5.27 -3.93
CA ASP A 14 -28.54 4.69 -4.83
C ASP A 14 -27.16 4.60 -4.16
N MET A 15 -26.76 5.63 -3.41
CA MET A 15 -25.51 5.60 -2.65
C MET A 15 -25.52 4.49 -1.59
N MET A 16 -26.63 4.32 -0.87
CA MET A 16 -26.74 3.23 0.12
C MET A 16 -26.68 1.85 -0.54
N ALA A 17 -27.34 1.66 -1.69
CA ALA A 17 -27.24 0.42 -2.45
C ALA A 17 -25.79 0.13 -2.87
N ARG A 18 -25.05 1.14 -3.35
CA ARG A 18 -23.62 1.03 -3.71
C ARG A 18 -22.69 0.85 -2.51
N LEU A 19 -23.08 1.30 -1.32
CA LEU A 19 -22.32 1.02 -0.10
C LEU A 19 -22.55 -0.41 0.38
N MET A 20 -23.74 -0.98 0.16
CA MET A 20 -24.03 -2.37 0.49
C MET A 20 -23.24 -3.36 -0.37
N THR A 21 -22.89 -3.01 -1.62
CA THR A 21 -22.03 -3.88 -2.46
C THR A 21 -20.59 -3.96 -1.94
N LEU A 22 -20.15 -2.92 -1.22
CA LEU A 22 -18.89 -2.85 -0.49
C LEU A 22 -18.97 -3.44 0.92
N ASP A 23 -20.08 -4.08 1.31
CA ASP A 23 -20.21 -4.70 2.63
C ASP A 23 -19.05 -5.70 2.86
N PRO A 24 -18.15 -5.43 3.84
CA PRO A 24 -17.04 -6.31 4.12
C PRO A 24 -17.49 -7.68 4.63
N ARG A 25 -18.74 -7.83 5.05
CA ARG A 25 -19.31 -9.09 5.55
C ARG A 25 -20.00 -9.90 4.47
N ARG A 26 -20.23 -9.35 3.26
CA ARG A 26 -20.83 -10.08 2.15
C ARG A 26 -19.99 -11.31 1.83
N LYS A 27 -20.65 -12.48 1.84
CA LYS A 27 -20.07 -13.74 1.39
C LYS A 27 -20.41 -13.96 -0.07
N VAL A 28 -19.44 -14.40 -0.84
CA VAL A 28 -19.64 -14.80 -2.23
C VAL A 28 -19.84 -16.31 -2.33
N ASP A 29 -20.83 -16.71 -3.12
CA ASP A 29 -21.00 -18.09 -3.53
C ASP A 29 -19.90 -18.47 -4.53
N ARG A 30 -18.83 -19.09 -4.03
CA ARG A 30 -17.66 -19.50 -4.81
C ARG A 30 -18.00 -20.50 -5.92
N SER A 31 -19.14 -21.19 -5.85
CA SER A 31 -19.55 -22.13 -6.92
C SER A 31 -19.87 -21.42 -8.24
N GLN A 32 -20.13 -20.11 -8.19
CA GLN A 32 -20.40 -19.28 -9.37
C GLN A 32 -19.12 -18.87 -10.12
N TYR A 33 -17.94 -19.14 -9.56
CA TYR A 33 -16.64 -18.75 -10.12
C TYR A 33 -15.84 -19.98 -10.51
N SER A 34 -15.12 -19.89 -11.63
CA SER A 34 -14.28 -20.98 -12.13
C SER A 34 -12.97 -21.15 -11.33
N ASP A 35 -12.49 -20.10 -10.65
CA ASP A 35 -11.29 -20.16 -9.83
C ASP A 35 -11.65 -20.37 -8.33
N PRO A 36 -11.24 -21.50 -7.72
CA PRO A 36 -11.55 -21.80 -6.31
C PRO A 36 -10.86 -20.85 -5.31
N SER A 37 -9.87 -20.07 -5.74
CA SER A 37 -9.17 -19.09 -4.91
C SER A 37 -9.89 -17.74 -4.77
N MET A 38 -11.09 -17.62 -5.32
CA MET A 38 -11.95 -16.45 -5.11
C MET A 38 -12.08 -16.13 -3.60
N PRO A 39 -11.82 -14.88 -3.15
CA PRO A 39 -11.96 -14.54 -1.74
C PRO A 39 -13.39 -14.77 -1.25
N GLU A 40 -13.56 -15.32 -0.04
CA GLU A 40 -14.89 -15.55 0.55
C GLU A 40 -15.59 -14.21 0.84
N HIS A 41 -14.80 -13.19 1.20
CA HIS A 41 -15.25 -11.85 1.55
C HIS A 41 -14.54 -10.76 0.72
N PRO A 42 -14.93 -10.55 -0.55
CA PRO A 42 -14.29 -9.58 -1.44
C PRO A 42 -14.34 -8.14 -0.94
N GLY A 43 -15.47 -7.73 -0.36
CA GLY A 43 -15.61 -6.39 0.24
C GLY A 43 -14.59 -6.13 1.34
N ALA A 44 -14.28 -7.14 2.17
CA ALA A 44 -13.28 -7.03 3.23
C ALA A 44 -11.87 -6.87 2.66
N VAL A 45 -11.50 -7.70 1.68
CA VAL A 45 -10.19 -7.64 1.00
C VAL A 45 -9.97 -6.27 0.38
N LEU A 46 -10.96 -5.76 -0.36
CA LEU A 46 -10.88 -4.46 -1.00
C LEU A 46 -10.79 -3.32 0.03
N THR A 47 -11.64 -3.33 1.06
CA THR A 47 -11.66 -2.31 2.11
C THR A 47 -10.34 -2.28 2.86
N GLN A 48 -9.84 -3.45 3.25
CA GLN A 48 -8.54 -3.59 3.90
C GLN A 48 -7.41 -3.06 3.00
N HIS A 49 -7.42 -3.39 1.71
CA HIS A 49 -6.43 -2.88 0.76
C HIS A 49 -6.46 -1.35 0.69
N VAL A 50 -7.63 -0.74 0.49
CA VAL A 50 -7.76 0.71 0.39
C VAL A 50 -7.34 1.39 1.68
N ALA A 51 -7.75 0.87 2.84
CA ALA A 51 -7.35 1.39 4.14
C ALA A 51 -5.83 1.31 4.36
N LEU A 52 -5.22 0.16 4.06
CA LEU A 52 -3.76 -0.03 4.17
C LEU A 52 -3.01 0.95 3.25
N ARG A 53 -3.46 1.12 2.00
CA ARG A 53 -2.85 2.08 1.06
C ARG A 53 -3.01 3.52 1.52
N GLY A 54 -4.17 3.88 2.07
CA GLY A 54 -4.41 5.17 2.69
C GLY A 54 -3.43 5.48 3.82
N MET A 55 -3.35 4.56 4.80
CA MET A 55 -2.43 4.68 5.93
C MET A 55 -0.96 4.70 5.49
N GLN A 56 -0.60 3.91 4.49
CA GLN A 56 0.75 3.86 3.92
C GLN A 56 1.14 5.19 3.27
N VAL A 57 0.31 5.72 2.36
CA VAL A 57 0.54 7.01 1.69
C VAL A 57 0.59 8.14 2.72
N GLY A 58 -0.35 8.17 3.66
CA GLY A 58 -0.37 9.13 4.76
C GLY A 58 0.89 9.06 5.63
N SER A 59 1.38 7.86 5.92
CA SER A 59 2.64 7.65 6.66
C SER A 59 3.85 8.17 5.89
N ILE A 60 3.92 7.89 4.59
CA ILE A 60 5.02 8.37 3.74
C ILE A 60 5.03 9.90 3.69
N LEU A 61 3.87 10.52 3.44
CA LEU A 61 3.77 11.98 3.42
C LEU A 61 4.10 12.58 4.79
N GLY A 62 3.57 12.00 5.87
CA GLY A 62 3.86 12.43 7.24
C GLY A 62 5.35 12.37 7.58
N CYS A 63 5.99 11.23 7.34
CA CYS A 63 7.38 10.98 7.71
C CYS A 63 8.40 11.61 6.77
N LEU A 64 8.19 11.54 5.44
CA LEU A 64 9.19 11.93 4.46
C LEU A 64 9.00 13.34 3.89
N ALA A 65 7.77 13.86 3.87
CA ALA A 65 7.51 15.21 3.37
C ALA A 65 7.31 16.21 4.51
N PHE A 66 6.34 15.96 5.41
CA PHE A 66 5.96 16.94 6.43
C PHE A 66 6.92 17.00 7.61
N ALA A 67 7.50 15.86 8.06
CA ALA A 67 8.41 15.88 9.20
C ALA A 67 9.70 16.71 8.93
N PRO A 68 10.40 16.60 7.79
CA PRO A 68 11.55 17.46 7.49
C PRO A 68 11.18 18.94 7.42
N VAL A 69 10.05 19.27 6.80
CA VAL A 69 9.54 20.65 6.72
C VAL A 69 9.27 21.21 8.12
N GLN A 70 8.59 20.45 8.98
CA GLN A 70 8.31 20.87 10.35
C GLN A 70 9.59 21.02 11.18
N TRP A 71 10.56 20.11 10.99
CA TRP A 71 11.85 20.15 11.67
C TRP A 71 12.66 21.40 11.30
N VAL A 72 12.71 21.76 10.01
CA VAL A 72 13.35 22.99 9.54
C VAL A 72 12.63 24.23 10.07
N ARG A 73 11.30 24.26 10.01
CA ARG A 73 10.49 25.39 10.53
C ARG A 73 10.67 25.62 12.03
N LYS A 74 10.95 24.57 12.81
CA LYS A 74 11.25 24.65 14.25
C LYS A 74 12.73 25.00 14.55
N GLY A 75 13.53 25.31 13.53
CA GLY A 75 14.95 25.64 13.70
C GLY A 75 15.79 24.44 14.14
N ARG A 76 15.39 23.21 13.78
CA ARG A 76 16.14 21.97 14.04
C ARG A 76 16.45 21.67 15.52
N LYS A 77 15.67 22.25 16.44
CA LYS A 77 15.87 22.12 17.90
C LYS A 77 15.54 20.73 18.46
N GLU A 78 14.65 20.00 17.80
CA GLU A 78 14.23 18.64 18.19
C GLU A 78 14.92 17.58 17.32
N ALA A 79 15.15 16.38 17.83
CA ALA A 79 15.67 15.27 17.03
C ALA A 79 14.63 14.81 15.97
N LEU A 80 15.01 14.84 14.69
CA LEU A 80 14.12 14.52 13.56
C LEU A 80 13.51 13.12 13.69
N PHE A 81 14.34 12.07 13.72
CA PHE A 81 13.89 10.68 13.70
C PHE A 81 13.28 10.20 15.03
N LYS A 82 13.70 10.79 16.15
CA LYS A 82 13.28 10.36 17.49
C LYS A 82 12.04 11.09 18.00
N THR A 83 11.79 12.32 17.55
CA THR A 83 10.74 13.17 18.12
C THR A 83 9.78 13.70 17.04
N VAL A 84 10.30 14.31 15.98
CA VAL A 84 9.45 14.96 14.97
C VAL A 84 8.75 13.95 14.08
N MET A 85 9.49 12.98 13.55
CA MET A 85 8.98 11.99 12.61
C MET A 85 7.91 11.07 13.20
N PRO A 86 8.01 10.55 14.44
CA PRO A 86 6.92 9.81 15.07
C PRO A 86 5.67 10.68 15.23
N ARG A 87 5.82 11.93 15.69
CA ARG A 87 4.68 12.83 15.92
C ARG A 87 3.92 13.15 14.64
N VAL A 88 4.64 13.60 13.60
CA VAL A 88 4.03 13.97 12.31
C VAL A 88 3.58 12.73 11.54
N GLY A 89 4.35 11.63 11.61
CA GLY A 89 3.99 10.34 11.04
C GLY A 89 2.66 9.82 11.60
N ALA A 90 2.46 9.87 12.92
CA ALA A 90 1.18 9.49 13.53
C ALA A 90 0.00 10.26 12.93
N THR A 91 0.13 11.59 12.81
CA THR A 91 -0.90 12.42 12.18
C THR A 91 -1.11 12.05 10.72
N GLY A 92 -0.03 11.83 9.96
CA GLY A 92 -0.10 11.40 8.56
C GLY A 92 -0.81 10.06 8.38
N LEU A 93 -0.50 9.07 9.22
CA LEU A 93 -1.14 7.76 9.21
C LEU A 93 -2.65 7.86 9.48
N LEU A 94 -3.05 8.62 10.51
CA LEU A 94 -4.45 8.78 10.88
C LEU A 94 -5.23 9.54 9.80
N LEU A 95 -4.67 10.64 9.28
CA LEU A 95 -5.28 11.41 8.21
C LEU A 95 -5.35 10.61 6.90
N GLY A 96 -4.33 9.81 6.59
CA GLY A 96 -4.32 8.92 5.43
C GLY A 96 -5.38 7.82 5.53
N GLY A 97 -5.54 7.23 6.72
CA GLY A 97 -6.63 6.29 7.01
C GLY A 97 -8.00 6.92 6.79
N ALA A 98 -8.26 8.07 7.43
CA ALA A 98 -9.53 8.79 7.29
C ALA A 98 -9.81 9.20 5.83
N ALA A 99 -8.82 9.76 5.14
CA ALA A 99 -8.94 10.17 3.74
C ALA A 99 -9.24 8.98 2.82
N SER A 100 -8.67 7.81 3.09
CA SER A 100 -8.97 6.60 2.31
C SER A 100 -10.38 6.07 2.52
N SER A 101 -10.93 6.19 3.73
CA SER A 101 -12.35 5.91 3.99
C SER A 101 -13.23 6.87 3.19
N CYS A 102 -12.93 8.17 3.20
CA CYS A 102 -13.63 9.16 2.37
C CYS A 102 -13.50 8.85 0.88
N MET A 103 -12.33 8.38 0.42
CA MET A 103 -12.12 8.01 -0.98
C MET A 103 -12.92 6.76 -1.35
N LEU A 104 -13.05 5.77 -0.47
CA LEU A 104 -13.90 4.61 -0.68
C LEU A 104 -15.37 5.03 -0.83
N LEU A 105 -15.84 5.92 0.06
CA LEU A 105 -17.19 6.49 -0.01
C LEU A 105 -17.38 7.31 -1.30
N GLY A 106 -16.41 8.13 -1.68
CA GLY A 106 -16.45 8.93 -2.90
C GLY A 106 -16.42 8.06 -4.15
N LEU A 107 -15.62 6.99 -4.16
CA LEU A 107 -15.59 6.02 -5.25
C LEU A 107 -16.94 5.29 -5.36
N ALA A 108 -17.55 4.90 -4.24
CA ALA A 108 -18.88 4.30 -4.23
C ALA A 108 -19.94 5.29 -4.76
N ALA A 109 -19.91 6.54 -4.30
CA ALA A 109 -20.92 7.55 -4.63
C ALA A 109 -20.78 8.12 -6.06
N TYR A 110 -19.56 8.23 -6.60
CA TYR A 110 -19.28 8.99 -7.83
C TYR A 110 -18.61 8.18 -8.94
N ALA A 111 -18.51 6.85 -8.82
CA ALA A 111 -18.04 6.05 -9.96
C ALA A 111 -18.94 6.32 -11.18
N PRO A 112 -18.36 6.79 -12.30
CA PRO A 112 -19.14 7.12 -13.48
C PRO A 112 -19.82 5.87 -13.99
N ASP A 113 -21.14 5.98 -14.20
CA ASP A 113 -21.97 4.94 -14.79
C ASP A 113 -21.83 5.02 -16.31
N ASP A 114 -20.59 4.88 -16.80
CA ASP A 114 -20.25 5.08 -18.20
C ASP A 114 -20.70 3.92 -19.11
N GLY A 115 -21.48 2.97 -18.57
CA GLY A 115 -22.06 1.83 -19.27
C GLY A 115 -21.04 0.82 -19.79
N LYS A 116 -19.74 1.08 -19.63
CA LYS A 116 -18.64 0.25 -20.17
C LYS A 116 -17.96 -0.59 -19.11
N LYS A 117 -18.07 -0.18 -17.85
CA LYS A 117 -17.71 -1.01 -16.69
C LYS A 117 -18.91 -0.92 -15.76
N PRO A 118 -19.42 -2.04 -15.24
CA PRO A 118 -20.45 -1.94 -14.24
C PRO A 118 -19.92 -1.05 -13.11
N PRO A 119 -20.79 -0.24 -12.46
CA PRO A 119 -20.44 0.55 -11.29
C PRO A 119 -19.85 -0.37 -10.20
N TRP A 120 -19.57 0.12 -9.00
CA TRP A 120 -19.22 -0.75 -7.86
C TRP A 120 -20.39 -1.69 -7.50
N THR A 121 -20.72 -2.62 -8.39
CA THR A 121 -21.63 -3.74 -8.23
C THR A 121 -20.89 -4.85 -7.51
N ASP A 122 -21.65 -5.84 -7.02
CA ASP A 122 -21.07 -7.02 -6.39
C ASP A 122 -20.01 -7.67 -7.30
N ALA A 123 -20.33 -7.88 -8.58
CA ALA A 123 -19.40 -8.45 -9.56
C ALA A 123 -18.12 -7.61 -9.76
N GLY A 124 -18.23 -6.28 -9.73
CA GLY A 124 -17.08 -5.38 -9.87
C GLY A 124 -16.17 -5.38 -8.63
N VAL A 125 -16.76 -5.40 -7.44
CA VAL A 125 -16.02 -5.56 -6.17
C VAL A 125 -15.32 -6.92 -6.13
N ASP A 126 -16.03 -7.96 -6.54
CA ASP A 126 -15.56 -9.35 -6.58
C ASP A 126 -14.35 -9.51 -7.49
N ASP A 127 -14.46 -9.06 -8.73
CA ASP A 127 -13.37 -9.09 -9.71
C ASP A 127 -12.16 -8.24 -9.25
N ARG A 128 -12.38 -7.08 -8.64
CA ARG A 128 -11.28 -6.26 -8.14
C ARG A 128 -10.57 -6.90 -6.96
N ALA A 129 -11.31 -7.44 -5.99
CA ALA A 129 -10.72 -8.16 -4.86
C ALA A 129 -9.93 -9.39 -5.34
N TYR A 130 -10.49 -10.16 -6.28
CA TYR A 130 -9.80 -11.27 -6.90
C TYR A 130 -8.48 -10.84 -7.55
N ARG A 131 -8.50 -9.82 -8.41
CA ARG A 131 -7.29 -9.28 -9.05
C ARG A 131 -6.25 -8.77 -8.05
N LEU A 132 -6.69 -8.19 -6.92
CA LEU A 132 -5.80 -7.79 -5.83
C LEU A 132 -5.12 -9.00 -5.18
N THR A 133 -5.85 -10.09 -4.92
CA THR A 133 -5.27 -11.32 -4.34
C THR A 133 -4.38 -12.09 -5.30
N LYS A 134 -4.57 -11.95 -6.62
CA LYS A 134 -3.70 -12.58 -7.62
C LYS A 134 -2.44 -11.79 -7.94
N ASN A 135 -2.36 -10.55 -7.49
CA ASN A 135 -1.21 -9.70 -7.75
C ASN A 135 -0.14 -9.92 -6.67
N GLU A 136 0.79 -10.82 -6.94
CA GLU A 136 1.88 -11.18 -6.02
C GLU A 136 2.72 -9.97 -5.56
N PHE A 137 2.92 -8.98 -6.43
CA PHE A 137 3.65 -7.76 -6.05
C PHE A 137 2.87 -6.92 -5.02
N VAL A 138 1.56 -6.80 -5.20
CA VAL A 138 0.70 -6.07 -4.25
C VAL A 138 0.67 -6.78 -2.90
N GLU A 139 0.59 -8.11 -2.90
CA GLU A 139 0.61 -8.94 -1.69
C GLU A 139 1.94 -8.80 -0.94
N LYS A 140 3.07 -9.03 -1.61
CA LYS A 140 4.41 -8.85 -1.00
C LYS A 140 4.62 -7.45 -0.46
N MET A 141 4.14 -6.43 -1.17
CA MET A 141 4.21 -5.05 -0.68
C MET A 141 3.34 -4.86 0.57
N ASN A 142 2.14 -5.44 0.63
CA ASN A 142 1.30 -5.38 1.83
C ASN A 142 1.98 -6.09 3.00
N ASP A 143 2.55 -7.27 2.79
CA ASP A 143 3.26 -8.02 3.82
C ASP A 143 4.45 -7.24 4.39
N MET A 144 5.25 -6.61 3.52
CA MET A 144 6.37 -5.77 3.93
C MET A 144 5.90 -4.55 4.74
N VAL A 145 4.79 -3.92 4.33
CA VAL A 145 4.21 -2.78 5.06
C VAL A 145 3.67 -3.22 6.43
N CYS A 146 2.98 -4.35 6.50
CA CYS A 146 2.48 -4.94 7.75
C CYS A 146 3.64 -5.35 8.68
N ALA A 147 4.65 -6.03 8.16
CA ALA A 147 5.87 -6.37 8.90
C ALA A 147 6.59 -5.11 9.41
N GLY A 148 6.65 -4.07 8.58
CA GLY A 148 7.16 -2.75 8.95
C GLY A 148 6.38 -2.11 10.09
N ALA A 149 5.05 -2.08 9.98
CA ALA A 149 4.16 -1.59 11.02
C ALA A 149 4.39 -2.32 12.35
N MET A 150 4.49 -3.65 12.31
CA MET A 150 4.75 -4.49 13.49
C MET A 150 6.14 -4.26 14.09
N ALA A 151 7.18 -4.20 13.25
CA ALA A 151 8.54 -3.89 13.69
C ALA A 151 8.63 -2.49 14.32
N GLY A 152 7.96 -1.51 13.70
CA GLY A 152 7.80 -0.16 14.21
C GLY A 152 7.12 -0.18 15.58
N LEU A 153 6.02 -0.92 15.73
CA LEU A 153 5.32 -1.08 16.99
C LEU A 153 6.22 -1.65 18.10
N VAL A 154 6.96 -2.72 17.81
CA VAL A 154 7.89 -3.36 18.77
C VAL A 154 9.00 -2.39 19.16
N ALA A 155 9.63 -1.73 18.19
CA ALA A 155 10.68 -0.74 18.44
C ALA A 155 10.15 0.46 19.26
N GLY A 156 8.92 0.90 19.00
CA GLY A 156 8.26 2.01 19.67
C GLY A 156 7.91 1.75 21.14
N ARG A 157 7.70 0.49 21.53
CA ARG A 157 7.41 0.11 22.93
C ARG A 157 8.56 0.51 23.88
N SER A 158 9.79 0.56 23.39
CA SER A 158 10.95 1.05 24.15
C SER A 158 10.95 2.57 24.40
N GLN A 159 10.06 3.31 23.72
CA GLN A 159 9.93 4.77 23.79
C GLN A 159 8.52 5.18 24.25
N ALA A 160 8.01 4.52 25.30
CA ALA A 160 6.63 4.56 25.79
C ALA A 160 5.95 5.95 25.92
N SER A 161 6.70 7.06 25.94
CA SER A 161 6.16 8.43 25.98
C SER A 161 5.92 9.09 24.61
N ARG A 162 6.32 8.47 23.49
CA ARG A 162 6.35 9.14 22.16
C ARG A 162 5.25 8.72 21.17
N GLY A 163 4.28 7.92 21.62
CA GLY A 163 3.03 7.66 20.89
C GLY A 163 3.05 6.42 20.00
N PHE A 164 2.16 5.48 20.29
CA PHE A 164 1.97 4.21 19.60
C PHE A 164 1.88 4.34 18.06
N PHE A 165 1.03 5.24 17.58
CA PHE A 165 0.78 5.43 16.14
C PHE A 165 1.99 6.00 15.37
N GLY A 166 2.88 6.72 16.04
CA GLY A 166 4.04 7.34 15.39
C GLY A 166 5.06 6.31 14.93
N HIS A 167 5.29 5.29 15.76
CA HIS A 167 6.22 4.23 15.42
C HIS A 167 5.66 3.26 14.38
N ILE A 168 4.35 2.98 14.40
CA ILE A 168 3.67 2.25 13.33
C ILE A 168 3.85 2.98 12.00
N SER A 169 3.61 4.30 11.98
CA SER A 169 3.76 5.12 10.77
C SER A 169 5.18 5.08 10.21
N MET A 170 6.19 5.23 11.07
CA MET A 170 7.59 5.11 10.65
C MET A 170 7.90 3.73 10.07
N GLY A 171 7.43 2.67 10.73
CA GLY A 171 7.58 1.30 10.25
C GLY A 171 6.97 1.09 8.87
N MET A 172 5.74 1.56 8.65
CA MET A 172 5.07 1.50 7.35
C MET A 172 5.81 2.29 6.27
N ALA A 173 6.27 3.52 6.58
CA ALA A 173 6.97 4.37 5.63
C ALA A 173 8.31 3.73 5.19
N TRP A 174 9.14 3.30 6.16
CA TRP A 174 10.45 2.72 5.85
C TRP A 174 10.36 1.37 5.17
N SER A 175 9.43 0.50 5.54
CA SER A 175 9.21 -0.75 4.81
C SER A 175 8.74 -0.52 3.39
N THR A 176 7.96 0.54 3.13
CA THR A 176 7.60 0.91 1.76
C THR A 176 8.81 1.31 0.96
N VAL A 177 9.68 2.16 1.52
CA VAL A 177 10.92 2.59 0.86
C VAL A 177 11.83 1.38 0.60
N ALA A 178 11.97 0.48 1.57
CA ALA A 178 12.75 -0.75 1.42
C ALA A 178 12.18 -1.65 0.32
N CYS A 179 10.85 -1.83 0.28
CA CYS A 179 10.17 -2.58 -0.76
C CYS A 179 10.40 -1.96 -2.15
N ALA A 180 10.23 -0.64 -2.29
CA ALA A 180 10.50 0.06 -3.55
C ALA A 180 11.96 -0.08 -3.98
N PHE A 181 12.91 0.00 -3.04
CA PHE A 181 14.32 -0.22 -3.33
C PHE A 181 14.59 -1.65 -3.80
N VAL A 182 14.03 -2.66 -3.14
CA VAL A 182 14.22 -4.07 -3.52
C VAL A 182 13.61 -4.39 -4.89
N TYR A 183 12.40 -3.92 -5.17
CA TYR A 183 11.66 -4.31 -6.38
C TYR A 183 11.86 -3.38 -7.59
N ALA A 184 12.29 -2.14 -7.39
CA ALA A 184 12.57 -1.21 -8.50
C ALA A 184 14.04 -0.79 -8.53
N GLY A 185 14.61 -0.46 -7.36
CA GLY A 185 16.00 -0.02 -7.24
C GLY A 185 17.00 -1.10 -7.62
N ILE A 186 16.93 -2.30 -7.02
CA ILE A 186 17.86 -3.40 -7.30
C ILE A 186 17.80 -3.83 -8.77
N PRO A 187 16.64 -4.03 -9.41
CA PRO A 187 16.59 -4.32 -10.85
C PRO A 187 17.22 -3.23 -11.71
N ALA A 188 16.96 -1.95 -11.42
CA ALA A 188 17.57 -0.84 -12.15
C ALA A 188 19.10 -0.78 -11.97
N ILE A 189 19.59 -1.05 -10.75
CA ILE A 189 21.02 -1.17 -10.45
C ILE A 189 21.61 -2.36 -11.20
N ARG A 190 20.96 -3.53 -11.17
CA ARG A 190 21.40 -4.75 -11.86
C ARG A 190 21.47 -4.56 -13.37
N ALA A 191 20.53 -3.83 -13.96
CA ALA A 191 20.55 -3.52 -15.40
C ALA A 191 21.79 -2.69 -15.80
N LYS A 192 22.19 -1.74 -14.93
CA LYS A 192 23.39 -0.89 -15.14
C LYS A 192 24.68 -1.50 -14.61
N TRP A 193 24.58 -2.61 -13.87
CA TRP A 193 25.72 -3.24 -13.20
C TRP A 193 26.82 -3.68 -14.17
N PRO A 194 26.54 -4.25 -15.36
CA PRO A 194 27.61 -4.62 -16.30
C PRO A 194 28.48 -3.43 -16.74
N GLU A 195 27.85 -2.29 -17.02
CA GLU A 195 28.55 -1.05 -17.42
C GLU A 195 29.39 -0.50 -16.27
N ALA A 196 28.78 -0.42 -15.07
CA ALA A 196 29.47 0.06 -13.87
C ALA A 196 30.64 -0.87 -13.47
N LYS A 197 30.43 -2.18 -13.57
CA LYS A 197 31.46 -3.20 -13.30
C LYS A 197 32.64 -3.03 -14.24
N LYS A 198 32.40 -2.93 -15.55
CA LYS A 198 33.45 -2.72 -16.54
C LYS A 198 34.23 -1.43 -16.28
N ALA A 199 33.52 -0.32 -16.00
CA ALA A 199 34.17 0.96 -15.71
C ALA A 199 35.07 0.91 -14.45
N LEU A 200 34.68 0.14 -13.44
CA LEU A 200 35.48 -0.08 -12.23
C LEU A 200 36.69 -1.00 -12.50
N GLU A 201 36.51 -2.06 -13.30
CA GLU A 201 37.60 -2.94 -13.73
C GLU A 201 38.64 -2.18 -14.58
N ASP A 202 38.19 -1.30 -15.49
CA ASP A 202 39.06 -0.42 -16.29
C ASP A 202 39.86 0.57 -15.44
N GLN A 203 39.36 0.91 -14.24
CA GLN A 203 40.06 1.72 -13.23
C GLN A 203 41.01 0.89 -12.34
N GLY A 204 41.16 -0.41 -12.60
CA GLY A 204 42.00 -1.31 -11.82
C GLY A 204 41.37 -1.73 -10.48
N VAL A 205 40.06 -1.54 -10.28
CA VAL A 205 39.36 -2.06 -9.09
C VAL A 205 39.10 -3.55 -9.28
N ASP A 206 39.71 -4.37 -8.42
CA ASP A 206 39.46 -5.81 -8.40
C ASP A 206 38.06 -6.11 -7.82
N LEU A 207 37.15 -6.56 -8.68
CA LEU A 207 35.78 -6.95 -8.32
C LEU A 207 35.57 -8.47 -8.28
N SER A 208 36.64 -9.27 -8.26
CA SER A 208 36.57 -10.73 -8.18
C SER A 208 35.85 -11.24 -6.92
N PHE A 209 35.87 -10.48 -5.83
CA PHE A 209 35.12 -10.79 -4.62
C PHE A 209 33.59 -10.64 -4.80
N LEU A 210 33.12 -9.91 -5.82
CA LEU A 210 31.70 -9.75 -6.14
C LEU A 210 31.18 -10.81 -7.12
N SER A 211 32.06 -11.59 -7.76
CA SER A 211 31.65 -12.81 -8.45
C SER A 211 31.33 -13.89 -7.42
N VAL A 212 30.20 -13.72 -6.72
CA VAL A 212 29.54 -14.84 -6.06
C VAL A 212 29.24 -15.86 -7.16
N ASP A 213 29.80 -17.06 -7.06
CA ASP A 213 29.58 -18.16 -7.99
C ASP A 213 28.07 -18.36 -8.21
N GLN A 214 27.55 -17.78 -9.30
CA GLN A 214 26.14 -17.88 -9.69
C GLN A 214 25.71 -19.33 -9.98
N LYS A 215 26.66 -20.28 -10.01
CA LYS A 215 26.40 -21.71 -10.17
C LYS A 215 25.52 -22.32 -9.08
N SER A 216 25.33 -21.67 -7.93
CA SER A 216 24.44 -22.16 -6.86
C SER A 216 23.02 -21.58 -6.88
N ALA A 217 22.76 -20.53 -7.67
CA ALA A 217 21.40 -20.02 -7.87
C ALA A 217 20.69 -20.89 -8.91
N SER A 218 20.21 -22.05 -8.47
CA SER A 218 19.34 -22.94 -9.25
C SER A 218 18.31 -22.13 -10.02
N SER A 219 18.26 -22.33 -11.33
CA SER A 219 17.26 -21.72 -12.21
C SER A 219 15.87 -21.87 -11.58
N PRO A 220 15.02 -20.83 -11.56
CA PRO A 220 13.65 -20.99 -11.09
C PRO A 220 13.00 -22.15 -11.86
N PRO A 221 12.27 -23.05 -11.19
CA PRO A 221 11.66 -24.21 -11.83
C PRO A 221 10.81 -23.72 -13.00
N ALA A 222 11.09 -24.25 -14.19
CA ALA A 222 10.37 -23.89 -15.40
C ALA A 222 8.85 -24.01 -15.15
N GLN A 223 8.11 -22.91 -15.32
CA GLN A 223 6.66 -22.95 -15.32
C GLN A 223 6.21 -23.88 -16.46
N LYS A 224 5.64 -25.03 -16.10
CA LYS A 224 4.94 -25.87 -17.05
C LYS A 224 3.70 -25.10 -17.51
N THR A 225 3.76 -24.54 -18.71
CA THR A 225 2.57 -24.11 -19.45
C THR A 225 1.67 -25.34 -19.63
N LYS A 226 0.43 -25.23 -19.16
CA LYS A 226 -0.66 -26.15 -19.53
C LYS A 226 -1.37 -25.61 -20.75
#